data_AF-A0AA90CRR3-F1
#
_entry.id   AF-A0AA90CRR3-F1
#
_cell.length_a   1.000
_cell.length_b   1.000
_cell.length_c   1.000
_cell.angle_alpha   90.00
_cell.angle_beta   90.00
_cell.angle_gamma   90.00
#
_symmetry.space_group_name_H-M   'P 1'
#
loop_
_entity.id
_entity.type
_entity.pdbx_description
1 polymer ?
#
loop_
_entity_poly.entity_id
_entity_poly.type
_entity_poly.pdbx_seq_one_letter_code
_entity_poly.pdbx_strand_id
1 'polypeptide(L)'
;MGAVAIEQPTKTAKLNKEKVREGVVSAVRVSRDVFDTAREKQVLVSLVLLLVLTVSAIGVVVSAHENRELFNALSTLQQQRDAHEREWSQLLLEQSALSAHGRVENLAAERFGMRVPGRQDIVLVPLMTPIAAN
;
A
#
# COMPACT_ATOMS: atom_id res chain seq x y z
N MET A 1 52.20 42.39 10.89
CA MET A 1 51.39 42.52 9.67
C MET A 1 49.92 42.45 10.07
N GLY A 2 49.33 43.61 10.40
CA GLY A 2 47.93 43.71 10.83
C GLY A 2 47.09 44.25 9.68
N ALA A 3 46.09 43.49 9.24
CA ALA A 3 45.08 43.98 8.31
C ALA A 3 44.17 44.96 9.07
N VAL A 4 44.38 46.25 8.85
CA VAL A 4 43.50 47.30 9.38
C VAL A 4 42.25 47.31 8.51
N ALA A 5 41.14 46.86 9.10
CA ALA A 5 39.81 46.97 8.54
C ALA A 5 39.51 48.46 8.31
N ILE A 6 39.37 48.87 7.05
CA ILE A 6 38.84 50.18 6.70
C ILE A 6 37.32 50.06 6.76
N GLU A 7 36.75 50.38 7.91
CA GLU A 7 35.31 50.61 8.02
C GLU A 7 34.94 51.76 7.09
N GLN A 8 34.07 51.49 6.11
CA GLN A 8 33.52 52.56 5.29
C GLN A 8 32.57 53.40 6.15
N PRO A 9 32.71 54.74 6.19
CA PRO A 9 31.80 55.58 6.93
C PRO A 9 30.40 55.44 6.31
N THR A 10 29.49 54.83 7.06
CA THR A 10 28.07 54.77 6.71
C THR A 10 27.53 56.19 6.78
N LYS A 11 27.50 56.86 5.62
CA LYS A 11 26.92 58.18 5.43
C LYS A 11 25.49 58.13 5.95
N THR A 12 25.25 58.68 7.14
CA THR A 12 23.92 58.83 7.72
C THR A 12 23.09 59.69 6.78
N ALA A 13 22.27 59.04 5.96
CA ALA A 13 21.36 59.70 5.04
C ALA A 13 20.39 60.55 5.86
N LYS A 14 20.59 61.87 5.89
CA LYS A 14 19.64 62.79 6.51
C LYS A 14 18.29 62.60 5.83
N LEU A 15 17.30 62.19 6.61
CA LEU A 15 15.93 61.95 6.14
C LEU A 15 15.35 63.27 5.62
N ASN A 16 15.29 63.45 4.30
CA ASN A 16 14.64 64.60 3.69
C ASN A 16 13.12 64.37 3.74
N LYS A 17 12.36 65.36 4.24
CA LYS A 17 10.89 65.35 4.31
C LYS A 17 10.24 65.07 2.95
N GLU A 18 10.90 65.48 1.88
CA GLU A 18 10.50 65.22 0.50
C GLU A 18 10.63 63.73 0.14
N LYS A 19 11.76 63.10 0.46
CA LYS A 19 11.99 61.66 0.26
C LYS A 19 11.06 60.79 1.09
N VAL A 20 10.73 61.23 2.31
CA VAL A 20 9.71 60.57 3.16
C VAL A 20 8.33 60.69 2.53
N ARG A 21 7.96 61.88 2.02
CA ARG A 21 6.69 62.11 1.34
C ARG A 21 6.58 61.27 0.06
N GLU A 22 7.63 61.17 -0.73
CA GLU A 22 7.70 60.31 -1.91
C GLU A 22 7.56 58.83 -1.56
N GLY A 23 8.25 58.37 -0.51
CA GLY A 23 8.13 57.00 0.00
C GLY A 23 6.70 56.66 0.45
N VAL A 24 6.05 57.59 1.18
CA VAL A 24 4.66 57.45 1.62
C VAL A 24 3.70 57.45 0.42
N VAL A 25 3.88 58.35 -0.55
CA VAL A 25 3.04 58.41 -1.75
C VAL A 25 3.19 57.15 -2.60
N SER A 26 4.40 56.61 -2.72
CA SER A 26 4.66 55.37 -3.45
C SER A 26 4.03 54.16 -2.75
N ALA A 27 4.16 54.06 -1.42
CA ALA A 27 3.51 53.00 -0.63
C ALA A 27 1.98 53.05 -0.73
N VAL A 28 1.40 54.25 -0.67
CA VAL A 28 -0.06 54.44 -0.79
C VAL A 28 -0.53 54.08 -2.21
N ARG A 29 0.23 54.42 -3.26
CA ARG A 29 -0.12 54.09 -4.63
C ARG A 29 -0.05 52.59 -4.91
N VAL A 30 1.01 51.91 -4.48
CA VAL A 30 1.16 50.45 -4.62
C VAL A 30 -0.01 49.73 -3.93
N SER A 31 -0.44 50.18 -2.76
CA SER A 31 -1.60 49.59 -2.08
C SER A 31 -2.88 49.72 -2.89
N ARG A 32 -3.09 50.86 -3.57
CA ARG A 32 -4.27 51.09 -4.42
C ARG A 32 -4.20 50.31 -5.72
N ASP A 33 -3.04 50.29 -6.39
CA ASP A 33 -2.84 49.56 -7.65
C ASP A 33 -3.02 48.04 -7.44
N VAL A 34 -2.54 47.50 -6.31
CA VAL A 34 -2.81 46.10 -5.91
C VAL A 34 -4.30 45.87 -5.68
N PHE A 35 -5.01 46.80 -5.05
CA PHE A 35 -6.45 46.69 -4.83
C PHE A 35 -7.26 46.83 -6.13
N ASP A 36 -6.82 47.67 -7.08
CA ASP A 36 -7.49 47.87 -8.37
C ASP A 36 -7.22 46.69 -9.32
N THR A 37 -5.99 46.15 -9.33
CA THR A 37 -5.65 44.92 -10.06
C THR A 37 -6.37 43.72 -9.43
N ALA A 38 -6.50 43.67 -8.10
CA ALA A 38 -7.32 42.66 -7.41
C ALA A 38 -8.81 42.75 -7.75
N ARG A 39 -9.30 43.92 -8.18
CA ARG A 39 -10.68 44.14 -8.61
C ARG A 39 -10.90 43.82 -10.09
N GLU A 40 -9.84 43.53 -10.83
CA GLU A 40 -9.93 43.14 -12.24
C GLU A 40 -10.44 41.69 -12.37
N LYS A 41 -11.29 41.44 -13.38
CA LYS A 41 -11.90 40.11 -13.59
C LYS A 41 -10.87 39.00 -13.71
N GLN A 42 -9.67 39.30 -14.22
CA GLN A 42 -8.60 38.34 -14.39
C GLN A 42 -8.04 37.83 -13.05
N VAL A 43 -7.82 38.70 -12.06
CA VAL A 43 -7.32 38.28 -10.74
C VAL A 43 -8.37 37.48 -9.98
N LEU A 44 -9.65 37.86 -10.08
CA LEU A 44 -10.75 37.06 -9.52
C LEU A 44 -10.77 35.64 -10.11
N VAL A 45 -10.61 35.50 -11.43
CA VAL A 45 -10.54 34.18 -12.08
C VAL A 45 -9.33 33.38 -11.57
N SER A 46 -8.15 33.98 -11.47
CA SER A 46 -6.96 33.31 -10.93
C SER A 46 -7.14 32.88 -9.47
N LEU A 47 -7.75 33.71 -8.63
CA LEU A 47 -8.02 33.41 -7.23
C LEU A 47 -9.00 32.23 -7.11
N VAL A 48 -10.07 32.22 -7.91
CA VAL A 48 -11.04 31.11 -7.95
C VAL A 48 -10.36 29.83 -8.41
N LEU A 49 -9.51 29.89 -9.44
CA LEU A 49 -8.78 28.73 -9.93
C LEU A 49 -7.85 28.15 -8.86
N LEU A 50 -7.15 29.02 -8.12
CA LEU A 50 -6.28 28.62 -7.01
C LEU A 50 -7.08 27.96 -5.89
N LEU A 51 -8.26 28.49 -5.57
CA LEU A 51 -9.15 27.91 -4.57
C LEU A 51 -9.66 26.54 -5.01
N VAL A 52 -10.12 26.41 -6.26
CA VAL A 52 -10.55 25.13 -6.85
C VAL A 52 -9.42 24.10 -6.83
N LEU A 53 -8.21 24.51 -7.21
CA LEU A 53 -7.03 23.63 -7.18
C LEU A 53 -6.72 23.15 -5.76
N THR A 54 -6.80 24.05 -4.78
CA THR A 54 -6.56 23.74 -3.37
C THR A 54 -7.61 22.76 -2.84
N VAL A 55 -8.89 22.99 -3.14
CA VAL A 55 -9.98 22.08 -2.77
C VAL A 55 -9.81 20.71 -3.43
N SER A 56 -9.44 20.68 -4.72
CA SER A 56 -9.15 19.44 -5.43
C SER A 56 -8.00 18.67 -4.78
N ALA A 57 -6.91 19.35 -4.45
CA ALA A 57 -5.77 18.73 -3.77
C ALA A 57 -6.15 18.12 -2.41
N ILE A 58 -6.95 18.85 -1.61
CA ILE A 58 -7.47 18.33 -0.33
C ILE A 58 -8.35 17.10 -0.59
N GLY A 59 -9.24 17.14 -1.58
CA GLY A 59 -10.10 16.02 -1.94
C GLY A 59 -9.32 14.76 -2.32
N VAL A 60 -8.24 14.91 -3.10
CA VAL A 60 -7.34 13.79 -3.44
C VAL A 60 -6.69 13.20 -2.19
N VAL A 61 -6.23 14.03 -1.25
CA VAL A 61 -5.62 13.55 0.01
C VAL A 61 -6.64 12.78 0.86
N VAL A 62 -7.87 13.28 0.96
CA VAL A 62 -8.95 12.59 1.70
C VAL A 62 -9.26 11.25 1.05
N SER A 63 -9.42 11.20 -0.27
CA SER A 63 -9.66 9.95 -1.00
C SER A 63 -8.51 8.94 -0.81
N ALA A 64 -7.26 9.42 -0.81
CA ALA A 64 -6.11 8.58 -0.53
C ALA A 64 -6.10 8.04 0.92
N HIS A 65 -6.59 8.83 1.89
CA HIS A 65 -6.72 8.41 3.28
C HIS A 65 -7.78 7.32 3.44
N GLU A 66 -8.97 7.53 2.91
CA GLU A 66 -10.06 6.53 2.90
C GLU A 66 -9.61 5.24 2.23
N ASN A 67 -8.91 5.34 1.09
CA ASN A 67 -8.39 4.17 0.40
C ASN A 67 -7.38 3.39 1.25
N ARG A 68 -6.52 4.06 2.02
CA ARG A 68 -5.60 3.39 2.96
C ARG A 68 -6.34 2.68 4.09
N GLU A 69 -7.40 3.27 4.62
CA GLU A 69 -8.20 2.66 5.66
C GLU A 69 -8.93 1.40 5.17
N LEU A 70 -9.59 1.50 4.01
CA LEU A 70 -10.23 0.35 3.35
C LEU A 70 -9.23 -0.75 3.01
N PHE A 71 -8.04 -0.37 2.54
CA PHE A 71 -6.97 -1.33 2.24
C PHE A 71 -6.48 -2.05 3.51
N ASN A 72 -6.35 -1.34 4.64
CA ASN A 72 -5.97 -1.95 5.91
C ASN A 72 -7.02 -2.96 6.39
N ALA A 73 -8.31 -2.62 6.28
CA ALA A 73 -9.40 -3.52 6.61
C ALA A 73 -9.38 -4.78 5.72
N LEU A 74 -9.21 -4.60 4.41
CA LEU A 74 -9.08 -5.70 3.46
C LEU A 74 -7.87 -6.58 3.79
N SER A 75 -6.71 -5.97 4.04
CA SER A 75 -5.47 -6.68 4.38
C SER A 75 -5.65 -7.53 5.64
N THR A 76 -6.36 -7.03 6.64
CA THR A 76 -6.65 -7.78 7.88
C THR A 76 -7.52 -9.00 7.60
N LEU A 77 -8.58 -8.87 6.81
CA LEU A 77 -9.43 -9.99 6.41
C LEU A 77 -8.64 -11.02 5.59
N GLN A 78 -7.77 -10.54 4.69
CA GLN A 78 -6.90 -11.40 3.88
C GLN A 78 -5.99 -12.24 4.77
N GLN A 79 -5.37 -11.62 5.79
CA GLN A 79 -4.51 -12.31 6.75
C GLN A 79 -5.25 -13.39 7.54
N GLN A 80 -6.50 -13.14 7.93
CA GLN A 80 -7.33 -14.15 8.62
C GLN A 80 -7.62 -15.34 7.71
N ARG A 81 -8.03 -15.07 6.46
CA ARG A 81 -8.25 -16.12 5.46
C ARG A 81 -6.98 -16.94 5.23
N ASP A 82 -5.84 -16.28 5.08
CA ASP A 82 -4.56 -16.95 4.84
C ASP A 82 -4.09 -17.73 6.09
N ALA A 83 -4.50 -17.34 7.30
CA ALA A 83 -4.28 -18.14 8.51
C ALA A 83 -5.11 -19.43 8.50
N HIS A 84 -6.39 -19.34 8.13
CA HIS A 84 -7.25 -20.53 7.99
C HIS A 84 -6.77 -21.47 6.88
N GLU A 85 -6.31 -20.94 5.74
CA GLU A 85 -5.78 -21.76 4.65
C GLU A 85 -4.52 -22.54 5.07
N ARG A 86 -3.67 -21.92 5.90
CA ARG A 86 -2.51 -22.60 6.49
C ARG A 86 -2.91 -23.73 7.43
N GLU A 87 -3.88 -23.48 8.31
CA GLU A 87 -4.40 -24.49 9.23
C GLU A 87 -5.03 -25.65 8.46
N TRP A 88 -5.85 -25.35 7.46
CA TRP A 88 -6.45 -26.35 6.58
C TRP A 88 -5.40 -27.19 5.85
N SER A 89 -4.38 -26.54 5.29
CA SER A 89 -3.27 -27.22 4.62
C SER A 89 -2.53 -28.16 5.57
N GLN A 90 -2.30 -27.73 6.81
CA GLN A 90 -1.70 -28.57 7.84
C GLN A 90 -2.58 -29.78 8.18
N LEU A 91 -3.87 -29.57 8.43
CA LEU A 91 -4.82 -30.64 8.73
C LEU A 91 -4.92 -31.65 7.59
N LEU A 92 -4.86 -31.18 6.33
CA LEU A 92 -4.88 -32.06 5.17
C LEU A 92 -3.62 -32.93 5.10
N LEU A 93 -2.45 -32.40 5.46
CA LEU A 93 -1.21 -33.17 5.56
C LEU A 93 -1.29 -34.21 6.68
N GLU A 94 -1.82 -33.85 7.84
CA GLU A 94 -2.07 -34.76 8.96
C GLU A 94 -3.04 -35.89 8.56
N GLN A 95 -4.13 -35.56 7.88
CA GLN A 95 -5.09 -36.54 7.37
C GLN A 95 -4.49 -37.45 6.29
N SER A 96 -3.69 -36.88 5.37
CA SER A 96 -3.00 -37.67 4.34
C SER A 96 -2.05 -38.69 4.99
N ALA A 97 -1.29 -38.27 6.01
CA ALA A 97 -0.42 -39.17 6.76
C ALA A 97 -1.19 -40.28 7.51
N LEU A 98 -2.38 -39.99 8.05
CA LEU A 98 -3.21 -40.97 8.76
C LEU A 98 -3.97 -41.92 7.82
N SER A 99 -4.34 -41.45 6.63
CA SER A 99 -5.08 -42.22 5.62
C SER A 99 -4.18 -43.15 4.81
N ALA A 100 -2.93 -42.76 4.57
CA ALA A 100 -1.95 -43.51 3.83
C ALA A 100 -1.31 -44.64 4.66
N HIS A 101 -2.10 -45.60 5.14
CA HIS A 101 -1.70 -46.99 5.52
C HIS A 101 -2.06 -47.42 6.96
N GLY A 102 -1.88 -46.59 7.99
CA GLY A 102 -1.94 -47.10 9.36
C GLY A 102 -3.33 -47.59 9.84
N ARG A 103 -4.40 -46.85 9.54
CA ARG A 103 -5.70 -47.12 10.20
C ARG A 103 -6.47 -48.29 9.60
N VAL A 104 -6.41 -48.48 8.28
CA VAL A 104 -7.08 -49.59 7.59
C VAL A 104 -6.33 -50.89 7.83
N GLU A 105 -5.00 -50.86 7.81
CA GLU A 105 -4.15 -52.03 8.04
C GLU A 105 -4.27 -52.54 9.48
N ASN A 106 -4.23 -51.65 10.47
CA ASN A 106 -4.44 -52.03 11.87
C ASN A 106 -5.85 -52.60 12.12
N LEU A 107 -6.90 -51.98 11.57
CA LEU A 107 -8.26 -52.49 11.73
C LEU A 107 -8.44 -53.86 11.05
N ALA A 108 -7.81 -54.08 9.89
CA ALA A 108 -7.82 -55.36 9.20
C ALA A 108 -7.05 -56.45 9.97
N ALA A 109 -5.93 -56.10 10.59
CA ALA A 109 -5.16 -56.99 11.45
C ALA A 109 -5.93 -57.36 12.73
N GLU A 110 -6.52 -56.38 13.43
CA GLU A 110 -7.23 -56.64 14.70
C GLU A 110 -8.58 -57.33 14.52
N ARG A 111 -9.44 -56.87 13.59
CA ARG A 111 -10.79 -57.46 13.41
C ARG A 111 -10.81 -58.74 12.60
N PHE A 112 -9.93 -58.85 11.60
CA PHE A 112 -9.96 -59.94 10.64
C PHE A 112 -8.73 -60.84 10.72
N GLY A 113 -7.78 -60.57 11.62
CA GLY A 113 -6.55 -61.36 11.74
C GLY A 113 -5.68 -61.32 10.48
N MET A 114 -5.87 -60.32 9.62
CA MET A 114 -5.17 -60.26 8.35
C MET A 114 -3.69 -59.94 8.58
N ARG A 115 -2.82 -60.73 7.94
CA ARG A 115 -1.37 -60.52 7.89
C ARG A 115 -0.94 -60.30 6.45
N VAL A 116 0.07 -59.47 6.23
CA VAL A 116 0.64 -59.28 4.89
C VAL A 116 1.20 -60.63 4.40
N PRO A 117 0.73 -61.15 3.25
CA PRO A 117 1.18 -62.44 2.74
C PRO A 117 2.66 -62.42 2.38
N GLY A 118 3.38 -63.50 2.71
CA GLY A 118 4.79 -63.65 2.36
C GLY A 118 4.97 -63.97 0.87
N ARG A 119 6.20 -63.86 0.34
CA ARG A 119 6.49 -64.15 -1.09
C ARG A 119 6.00 -65.54 -1.54
N GLN A 120 5.96 -66.52 -0.64
CA GLN A 120 5.47 -67.87 -0.91
C GLN A 120 3.94 -68.02 -0.96
N ASP A 121 3.17 -67.02 -0.52
CA ASP A 121 1.70 -67.06 -0.49
C ASP A 121 1.08 -66.41 -1.75
N ILE A 122 1.90 -65.88 -2.67
CA ILE A 122 1.43 -65.17 -3.87
C ILE A 122 1.39 -66.14 -5.05
N VAL A 123 0.19 -66.49 -5.50
CA VAL A 123 -0.03 -67.32 -6.70
C VAL A 123 -0.46 -66.42 -7.87
N LEU A 124 0.38 -66.32 -8.91
CA LEU A 124 -0.02 -65.67 -10.17
C LEU A 124 -0.92 -66.63 -10.95
N VAL A 125 -2.18 -66.24 -11.15
CA VAL A 125 -3.09 -66.94 -12.06
C VAL A 125 -2.86 -66.41 -13.48
N PRO A 126 -2.43 -67.24 -14.44
CA PRO A 126 -2.33 -66.83 -15.84
C PRO A 126 -3.72 -66.47 -16.37
N LEU A 127 -3.85 -65.30 -16.98
CA LEU A 127 -5.07 -64.96 -17.72
C LEU A 127 -5.19 -65.97 -18.85
N MET A 128 -6.19 -66.85 -18.73
CA MET A 128 -6.54 -67.85 -19.72
C MET A 128 -6.63 -67.22 -21.11
N THR A 129 -5.61 -67.47 -21.93
CA THR A 129 -5.61 -67.14 -23.35
C THR A 129 -6.80 -67.87 -23.99
N PRO A 130 -7.67 -67.19 -24.75
CA PRO A 130 -8.79 -67.86 -25.39
C PRO A 130 -8.19 -68.87 -26.37
N ILE A 131 -8.48 -70.15 -26.13
CA ILE A 131 -8.14 -71.24 -27.03
C ILE A 131 -8.92 -70.94 -28.32
N ALA A 132 -8.22 -70.55 -29.38
CA ALA A 132 -8.78 -70.41 -30.70
C ALA A 132 -9.41 -71.76 -31.08
N ALA A 133 -10.74 -71.79 -31.10
CA ALA A 133 -11.51 -72.91 -31.59
C ALA A 133 -11.38 -72.97 -33.11
N ASN A 134 -11.10 -74.20 -33.56
CA ASN A 134 -10.89 -74.68 -34.92
C ASN A 134 -11.90 -74.17 -35.96
#